data_AF-A0A2V5YEA9-F1
#
_entry.id   AF-A0A2V5YEA9-F1
#
_cell.length_a   1.000
_cell.length_b   1.000
_cell.length_c   1.000
_cell.angle_alpha   90.00
_cell.angle_beta   90.00
_cell.angle_gamma   90.00
#
_symmetry.space_group_name_H-M   'P 1'
#
loop_
_entity.id
_entity.type
_entity.pdbx_description
1 polymer ?
#
loop_
_entity_poly.entity_id
_entity_poly.type
_entity_poly.pdbx_seq_one_letter_code
_entity_poly.pdbx_strand_id
1 'polypeptide(L)'
;MGSPVGVFSNEEVKELSKSDIALLKAHVLNHIQTSTEIRRILSRDRTLLRKLTRDPRINKILRREAAALKRRLEEKKRAGALYKKRRRGK
;
A
#
# COMPACT_ATOMS: atom_id res chain seq x y z
N MET A 1 -14.91 -6.00 -8.87
CA MET A 1 -14.01 -4.84 -8.73
C MET A 1 -12.79 -5.27 -7.92
N GLY A 2 -11.57 -5.10 -8.44
CA GLY A 2 -10.34 -5.55 -7.79
C GLY A 2 -9.62 -4.42 -7.04
N SER A 3 -9.05 -4.73 -5.88
CA SER A 3 -8.23 -3.78 -5.11
C SER A 3 -6.94 -3.43 -5.86
N PRO A 4 -6.62 -2.14 -6.08
CA PRO A 4 -5.46 -1.73 -6.85
C PRO A 4 -4.16 -2.18 -6.17
N VAL A 5 -4.08 -2.15 -4.84
CA VAL A 5 -2.89 -2.56 -4.06
C VAL A 5 -3.10 -3.94 -3.40
N GLY A 6 -4.21 -4.62 -3.69
CA GLY A 6 -4.61 -5.87 -3.03
C GLY A 6 -5.10 -5.69 -1.58
N VAL A 7 -4.43 -4.83 -0.80
CA VAL A 7 -4.71 -4.58 0.63
C VAL A 7 -5.49 -3.29 0.92
N PHE A 8 -5.55 -2.38 -0.06
CA PHE A 8 -6.33 -1.15 0.00
C PHE A 8 -7.40 -1.14 -1.09
N SER A 9 -8.58 -0.64 -0.75
CA SER A 9 -9.67 -0.42 -1.71
C SER A 9 -9.35 0.74 -2.66
N ASN A 10 -10.02 0.79 -3.82
CA ASN A 10 -9.89 1.92 -4.76
C ASN A 10 -10.16 3.27 -4.10
N GLU A 11 -11.16 3.35 -3.22
CA GLU A 11 -11.50 4.57 -2.49
C GLU A 11 -10.40 5.02 -1.53
N GLU A 12 -9.67 4.07 -0.93
CA GLU A 12 -8.58 4.38 0.00
C GLU A 12 -7.36 4.97 -0.70
N VAL A 13 -7.16 4.67 -1.99
CA VAL A 13 -6.03 5.15 -2.78
C VAL A 13 -6.43 6.14 -3.86
N LYS A 14 -7.70 6.59 -3.90
CA LYS A 14 -8.20 7.53 -4.90
C LYS A 14 -7.42 8.85 -4.94
N GLU A 15 -6.88 9.23 -3.79
CA GLU A 15 -6.07 10.43 -3.61
C GLU A 15 -4.62 10.24 -4.09
N LEU A 16 -4.18 9.01 -4.36
CA LEU A 16 -2.81 8.73 -4.77
C LEU A 16 -2.67 8.72 -6.28
N SER A 17 -1.51 9.15 -6.78
CA SER A 17 -1.21 9.04 -8.20
C SER A 17 -0.94 7.59 -8.60
N LYS A 18 -0.97 7.29 -9.90
CA LYS A 18 -0.61 5.96 -10.42
C LYS A 18 0.80 5.53 -9.96
N SER A 19 1.74 6.47 -9.91
CA SER A 19 3.11 6.24 -9.43
C SER A 19 3.17 5.94 -7.93
N ASP A 20 2.39 6.67 -7.12
CA ASP A 20 2.29 6.42 -5.68
C ASP A 20 1.64 5.05 -5.39
N ILE A 21 0.63 4.68 -6.17
CA ILE A 21 -0.01 3.36 -6.11
C ILE A 21 0.99 2.27 -6.48
N ALA A 22 1.82 2.48 -7.51
CA ALA A 22 2.87 1.52 -7.90
C ALA A 22 3.92 1.36 -6.80
N LEU A 23 4.33 2.45 -6.14
CA LEU A 23 5.24 2.41 -4.99
C LEU A 23 4.64 1.62 -3.82
N LEU A 24 3.36 1.84 -3.50
CA LEU A 24 2.67 1.07 -2.47
C LEU A 24 2.60 -0.42 -2.81
N LYS A 25 2.29 -0.78 -4.06
CA LYS A 25 2.30 -2.18 -4.51
C LYS A 25 3.68 -2.81 -4.35
N ALA A 26 4.73 -2.12 -4.79
CA ALA A 26 6.10 -2.61 -4.68
C ALA A 26 6.50 -2.80 -3.21
N HIS A 27 6.14 -1.86 -2.34
CA HIS A 27 6.40 -1.95 -0.91
C HIS A 27 5.67 -3.15 -0.27
N VAL A 28 4.40 -3.35 -0.59
CA VAL A 28 3.60 -4.49 -0.13
C VAL A 28 4.21 -5.81 -0.61
N LEU A 29 4.58 -5.92 -1.89
CA LEU A 29 5.22 -7.11 -2.45
C LEU A 29 6.56 -7.42 -1.78
N ASN A 30 7.39 -6.40 -1.56
CA ASN A 30 8.65 -6.56 -0.84
C ASN A 30 8.39 -7.10 0.57
N HIS A 31 7.41 -6.53 1.27
CA HIS A 31 7.10 -6.96 2.63
C HIS A 31 6.55 -8.39 2.71
N ILE A 32 5.80 -8.85 1.69
CA ILE A 32 5.40 -10.25 1.55
C ILE A 32 6.63 -11.17 1.47
N GLN A 33 7.66 -10.75 0.72
CA GLN A 33 8.87 -11.55 0.52
C GLN A 33 9.81 -11.51 1.74
N THR A 34 9.88 -10.41 2.46
CA THR A 34 10.83 -10.20 3.56
C THR A 34 10.26 -10.50 4.95
N SER A 35 8.95 -10.37 5.17
CA SER A 35 8.35 -10.51 6.49
C SER A 35 8.39 -11.96 7.00
N THR A 36 9.01 -12.16 8.17
CA THR A 36 9.07 -13.47 8.83
C THR A 36 7.69 -13.96 9.26
N GLU A 37 6.77 -13.07 9.67
CA GLU A 37 5.40 -13.45 10.03
C GLU A 37 4.62 -13.99 8.84
N ILE A 38 4.71 -13.31 7.70
CA ILE A 38 4.06 -13.76 6.45
C ILE A 38 4.68 -15.08 5.99
N ARG A 39 6.02 -15.22 6.06
CA ARG A 39 6.70 -16.49 5.77
C ARG A 39 6.23 -17.63 6.68
N ARG A 40 6.02 -17.38 7.97
CA ARG A 40 5.48 -18.39 8.90
C ARG A 40 4.06 -18.83 8.51
N ILE A 41 3.20 -17.89 8.13
CA ILE A 41 1.85 -18.21 7.63
C ILE A 41 1.93 -19.04 6.35
N LEU A 42 2.78 -18.63 5.39
CA LEU A 42 2.97 -19.31 4.11
C LEU A 42 3.63 -20.69 4.23
N SER A 43 4.49 -20.87 5.23
CA SER A 43 5.12 -22.16 5.50
C SER A 43 4.10 -23.21 5.97
N ARG A 44 3.04 -22.77 6.65
CA ARG A 44 1.94 -23.63 7.11
C ARG A 44 0.91 -23.91 6.01
N ASP A 45 0.73 -22.97 5.09
CA ASP A 45 -0.21 -23.12 3.97
C ASP A 45 0.33 -22.47 2.70
N ARG A 46 0.93 -23.30 1.83
CA ARG A 46 1.51 -22.89 0.55
C ARG A 46 0.46 -22.49 -0.49
N THR A 47 -0.81 -22.87 -0.31
CA THR A 47 -1.89 -22.49 -1.25
C THR A 47 -2.20 -21.00 -1.18
N LEU A 48 -1.82 -20.33 -0.08
CA LEU A 48 -1.96 -18.90 0.13
C LEU A 48 -1.07 -18.05 -0.76
N LEU A 49 -0.03 -18.60 -1.42
CA LEU A 49 0.82 -17.87 -2.36
C LEU A 49 0.01 -17.21 -3.50
N ARG A 50 -1.11 -17.83 -3.92
CA ARG A 50 -2.01 -17.27 -4.94
C ARG A 50 -3.04 -16.28 -4.37
N LYS A 51 -3.17 -16.19 -3.05
CA LYS A 51 -4.22 -15.44 -2.33
C LYS A 51 -3.65 -14.58 -1.19
N LEU A 52 -2.39 -14.16 -1.27
CA LEU A 52 -1.66 -13.46 -0.21
C LEU A 52 -2.41 -12.23 0.33
N THR A 53 -2.98 -11.42 -0.58
CA THR A 53 -3.72 -10.20 -0.22
C THR A 53 -5.18 -10.46 0.15
N ARG A 54 -5.67 -11.70 -0.01
CA ARG A 54 -7.03 -12.10 0.39
C ARG A 54 -7.09 -12.75 1.77
N ASP A 55 -5.98 -13.30 2.28
CA ASP A 55 -5.96 -13.83 3.64
C ASP A 55 -6.03 -12.68 4.66
N PRO A 56 -6.97 -12.71 5.61
CA PRO A 56 -7.17 -11.61 6.55
C PRO A 56 -5.97 -11.37 7.49
N ARG A 57 -5.18 -12.41 7.81
CA ARG A 57 -4.01 -12.29 8.68
C ARG A 57 -2.87 -11.58 7.94
N ILE A 58 -2.59 -12.02 6.71
CA ILE A 58 -1.58 -11.40 5.85
C ILE A 58 -2.00 -9.96 5.50
N ASN A 59 -3.26 -9.74 5.15
CA ASN A 59 -3.79 -8.42 4.83
C ASN A 59 -3.66 -7.45 6.03
N LYS A 60 -3.93 -7.89 7.26
CA LYS A 60 -3.75 -7.07 8.47
C LYS A 60 -2.29 -6.61 8.66
N ILE A 61 -1.33 -7.52 8.46
CA ILE A 61 0.10 -7.21 8.54
C ILE A 61 0.49 -6.19 7.46
N LEU A 62 0.13 -6.49 6.21
CA LEU A 62 0.46 -5.64 5.07
C LEU A 62 -0.19 -4.26 5.15
N ARG A 63 -1.44 -4.15 5.64
CA ARG A 63 -2.10 -2.87 5.87
C ARG A 63 -1.36 -2.03 6.89
N ARG A 64 -0.90 -2.63 8.00
CA ARG A 64 -0.18 -1.89 9.05
C ARG A 64 1.10 -1.27 8.50
N GLU A 65 1.86 -2.04 7.76
CA GLU A 65 3.14 -1.62 7.17
C GLU A 65 2.93 -0.59 6.05
N ALA A 66 2.03 -0.89 5.11
CA ALA A 66 1.77 -0.02 4.00
C ALA A 66 0.99 1.25 4.38
N ALA A 67 0.30 1.30 5.53
CA ALA A 67 -0.38 2.49 6.02
C ALA A 67 0.60 3.64 6.32
N ALA A 68 1.77 3.34 6.86
CA ALA A 68 2.80 4.34 7.13
C ALA A 68 3.31 4.97 5.82
N LEU A 69 3.57 4.14 4.80
CA LEU A 69 3.97 4.62 3.48
C LEU A 69 2.84 5.42 2.81
N LYS A 70 1.59 4.92 2.87
CA LYS A 70 0.42 5.60 2.33
C LYS A 70 0.29 7.02 2.88
N ARG A 71 0.35 7.16 4.21
CA ARG A 71 0.27 8.45 4.90
C ARG A 71 1.35 9.42 4.41
N ARG A 72 2.60 8.96 4.29
CA ARG A 72 3.71 9.77 3.77
C ARG A 72 3.48 10.26 2.33
N LEU A 73 2.91 9.42 1.46
CA LEU A 73 2.60 9.78 0.08
C LEU A 73 1.47 10.82 0.01
N GLU A 74 0.42 10.65 0.83
CA GLU A 74 -0.67 11.63 0.94
C GLU A 74 -0.17 12.98 1.47
N GLU A 75 0.70 12.99 2.49
CA GLU A 75 1.32 14.21 3.02
C GLU A 75 2.19 14.91 1.98
N LYS A 76 3.02 14.17 1.23
CA LYS A 76 3.82 14.73 0.13
C LYS A 76 2.94 15.39 -0.94
N LYS A 77 1.84 14.76 -1.33
CA LYS A 77 0.89 15.33 -2.30
C LYS A 77 0.25 16.61 -1.77
N ARG A 78 -0.20 16.62 -0.52
CA ARG A 78 -0.79 17.81 0.13
C ARG A 78 0.21 18.95 0.22
N ALA A 79 1.45 18.68 0.64
CA ALA A 79 2.51 19.68 0.71
C ALA A 79 2.83 20.27 -0.68
N GLY A 80 2.94 19.42 -1.71
CA GLY A 80 3.16 19.87 -3.09
C GLY A 80 1.99 20.71 -3.64
N ALA A 81 0.75 20.36 -3.31
CA ALA A 81 -0.43 21.14 -3.69
C ALA A 81 -0.44 22.53 -3.02
N LEU A 82 -0.08 22.59 -1.74
CA LEU A 82 0.01 23.84 -0.98
C LEU A 82 1.09 24.78 -1.56
N TYR A 83 2.25 24.23 -1.93
CA TYR A 83 3.34 24.97 -2.55
C TYR A 83 2.94 25.58 -3.90
N LYS A 84 2.27 24.81 -4.77
CA LYS A 84 1.79 25.30 -6.07
C LYS A 84 0.75 26.42 -5.92
N LYS A 85 -0.12 26.35 -4.91
CA LYS A 85 -1.14 27.39 -4.65
C LYS A 85 -0.49 28.72 -4.24
N ARG A 86 0.57 28.67 -3.41
CA ARG A 86 1.33 29.87 -3.00
C ARG A 86 2.11 30.53 -4.13
N ARG A 87 2.61 29.77 -5.12
CA ARG A 87 3.35 30.34 -6.27
C ARG A 87 2.49 30.96 -7.37
N ARG A 88 1.21 30.58 -7.48
CA ARG A 88 0.27 31.10 -8.51
C ARG A 88 -0.49 32.36 -8.08
N GLY A 89 -0.40 32.76 -6.82
CA GLY A 89 -1.04 33.98 -6.30
C GLY A 89 -0.09 35.18 -6.20
N LYS A 90 0.97 35.22 -7.04
CA LYS A 90 1.93 36.31 -7.09
C LYS A 90 2.05 36.82 -8.52
#